data_AF-F5S602-F1
#
_entry.id   AF-F5S602-F1
#
_cell.length_a   1.000
_cell.length_b   1.000
_cell.length_c   1.000
_cell.angle_alpha   90.00
_cell.angle_beta   90.00
_cell.angle_gamma   90.00
#
_symmetry.space_group_name_H-M   'P 1'
#
loop_
_entity.id
_entity.type
_entity.pdbx_description
1 polymer ?
#
loop_
_entity_poly.entity_id
_entity_poly.type
_entity_poly.pdbx_seq_one_letter_code
_entity_poly.pdbx_strand_id
1 'polypeptide(L)'
;MHTRRDFLKLSALFTATAAMPLLQACGKRAATQPNAPVTIGYLPILDAAPLLVAHGKGLFQQRGVETVKPVLFRSWASLVEAFLSG
;
A
#
# COMPACT_ATOMS: atom_id res chain seq x y z
N MET A 1 19.84 3.24 35.70
CA MET A 1 20.61 2.81 34.53
C MET A 1 19.64 2.47 33.41
N HIS A 2 19.66 3.19 32.30
CA HIS A 2 18.76 2.91 31.17
C HIS A 2 19.27 1.69 30.39
N THR A 3 18.42 0.70 30.17
CA THR A 3 18.78 -0.53 29.43
C THR A 3 18.55 -0.34 27.93
N ARG A 4 19.24 -1.14 27.10
CA ARG A 4 19.00 -1.24 25.65
C ARG A 4 17.51 -1.42 25.32
N ARG A 5 16.78 -2.11 26.19
CA ARG A 5 15.33 -2.32 26.06
C ARG A 5 14.53 -1.02 26.21
N ASP A 6 14.92 -0.15 27.14
CA ASP A 6 14.23 1.13 27.36
C ASP A 6 14.50 2.08 26.21
N PHE A 7 15.74 2.08 25.68
CA PHE A 7 16.07 2.78 24.45
C PHE A 7 15.22 2.30 23.27
N LEU A 8 15.13 0.97 23.03
CA LEU A 8 14.32 0.40 21.96
C LEU A 8 12.83 0.76 22.08
N LYS A 9 12.27 0.69 23.30
CA LYS A 9 10.87 1.09 23.57
C LYS A 9 10.63 2.56 23.28
N LEU A 10 11.54 3.43 23.70
CA LEU A 10 11.43 4.86 23.48
C LEU A 10 11.54 5.19 21.98
N SER A 11 12.50 4.59 21.26
CA SER A 11 12.62 4.75 19.81
C SER A 11 11.41 4.22 19.04
N ALA A 12 10.81 3.11 19.49
CA ALA A 12 9.59 2.58 18.88
C ALA A 12 8.40 3.55 19.07
N LEU A 13 8.23 4.12 20.27
CA LEU A 13 7.21 5.14 20.54
C LEU A 13 7.39 6.38 19.66
N PHE A 14 8.63 6.90 19.55
CA PHE A 14 8.91 8.06 18.69
C PHE A 14 8.66 7.75 17.21
N THR A 15 9.08 6.59 16.72
CA THR A 15 8.87 6.18 15.32
C THR A 15 7.39 6.01 14.99
N ALA A 16 6.63 5.35 15.87
CA ALA A 16 5.19 5.17 15.68
C ALA A 16 4.45 6.52 15.66
N THR A 17 4.80 7.44 16.55
CA THR A 17 4.19 8.78 16.61
C THR A 17 4.51 9.60 15.36
N ALA A 18 5.76 9.55 14.87
CA ALA A 18 6.17 10.24 13.64
C ALA A 18 5.51 9.66 12.38
N ALA A 19 5.26 8.36 12.32
CA ALA A 19 4.58 7.70 11.20
C ALA A 19 3.04 7.84 11.25
N MET A 20 2.47 8.28 12.37
CA MET A 20 1.02 8.38 12.59
C MET A 20 0.28 9.19 11.50
N PRO A 21 0.77 10.35 11.01
CA PRO A 21 0.08 11.10 9.96
C PRO A 21 0.01 10.34 8.63
N LEU A 22 1.07 9.63 8.25
CA LEU A 22 1.10 8.81 7.02
C LEU A 22 0.14 7.61 7.12
N LEU A 23 0.10 6.95 8.28
CA LEU A 23 -0.86 5.86 8.55
C LEU A 23 -2.31 6.36 8.51
N GLN A 24 -2.56 7.54 9.10
CA GLN A 24 -3.89 8.16 9.05
C GLN A 24 -4.28 8.60 7.64
N ALA A 25 -3.34 9.09 6.82
CA ALA A 25 -3.61 9.45 5.43
C ALA A 25 -4.05 8.23 4.61
N CYS A 26 -3.36 7.09 4.76
CA CYS A 26 -3.76 5.82 4.13
C CYS A 26 -5.17 5.39 4.58
N GLY A 27 -5.48 5.44 5.88
CA GLY A 27 -6.78 5.05 6.42
C GLY A 27 -7.94 5.97 6.01
N LYS A 28 -7.70 7.29 5.95
CA LYS A 28 -8.72 8.28 5.57
C LYS A 28 -9.21 8.09 4.13
N ARG A 29 -8.34 7.69 3.20
CA ARG A 29 -8.74 7.51 1.80
C ARG A 29 -9.71 6.33 1.63
N ALA A 30 -9.40 5.19 2.26
CA ALA A 30 -10.28 4.02 2.27
C ALA A 30 -11.64 4.34 2.91
N ALA A 31 -11.67 5.18 3.96
CA ALA A 31 -12.91 5.61 4.60
C ALA A 31 -13.73 6.61 3.77
N THR A 32 -13.07 7.44 2.93
CA THR A 32 -13.75 8.50 2.17
C THR A 32 -14.38 7.97 0.89
N GLN A 33 -13.79 6.96 0.24
CA GLN A 33 -14.30 6.38 -1.00
C GLN A 33 -14.33 4.85 -0.92
N PRO A 34 -15.26 4.27 -0.13
CA PRO A 34 -15.31 2.83 0.10
C PRO A 34 -15.60 2.01 -1.16
N ASN A 35 -16.22 2.62 -2.17
CA ASN A 35 -16.56 1.98 -3.44
C ASN A 35 -15.65 2.43 -4.60
N ALA A 36 -14.52 3.10 -4.32
CA ALA A 36 -13.59 3.46 -5.39
C ALA A 36 -13.01 2.20 -6.05
N PRO A 37 -12.83 2.20 -7.39
CA PRO A 37 -12.13 1.12 -8.07
C PRO A 37 -10.72 0.93 -7.50
N VAL A 38 -10.33 -0.33 -7.32
CA VAL A 38 -9.01 -0.71 -6.83
C VAL A 38 -7.94 -0.34 -7.86
N THR A 39 -6.91 0.36 -7.39
CA THR A 39 -5.72 0.69 -8.17
C THR A 39 -4.61 -0.31 -7.90
N ILE A 40 -3.93 -0.76 -8.96
CA ILE A 40 -2.89 -1.80 -8.89
C ILE A 40 -1.62 -1.22 -9.53
N GLY A 41 -0.62 -0.92 -8.69
CA GLY A 41 0.75 -0.66 -9.14
C GLY A 41 1.59 -1.94 -9.05
N TYR A 42 2.45 -2.20 -10.03
CA TYR A 42 3.29 -3.40 -10.03
C TYR A 42 4.71 -3.16 -10.56
N LEU A 43 5.65 -3.96 -10.06
CA LEU A 43 6.96 -4.12 -10.67
C LEU A 43 6.93 -5.33 -11.62
N PRO A 44 7.65 -5.30 -12.76
CA PRO A 44 7.69 -6.40 -13.71
C PRO A 44 8.58 -7.56 -13.19
N ILE A 45 8.14 -8.18 -12.10
CA ILE A 45 8.72 -9.36 -11.46
C ILE A 45 7.64 -10.44 -11.30
N LEU A 46 8.05 -11.68 -11.03
CA LEU A 46 7.14 -12.83 -11.02
C LEU A 46 5.96 -12.68 -10.05
N ASP A 47 6.19 -12.04 -8.91
CA ASP A 47 5.21 -11.86 -7.84
C ASP A 47 3.98 -11.06 -8.28
N ALA A 48 4.09 -10.22 -9.32
CA ALA A 48 2.96 -9.48 -9.87
C ALA A 48 2.03 -10.34 -10.75
N ALA A 49 2.50 -11.50 -11.23
CA ALA A 49 1.78 -12.32 -12.20
C ALA A 49 0.35 -12.70 -11.76
N PRO A 50 0.08 -13.13 -10.51
CA PRO A 50 -1.28 -13.46 -10.08
C PRO A 50 -2.25 -12.28 -10.21
N LEU A 51 -1.81 -11.06 -9.88
CA LEU A 51 -2.63 -9.85 -9.96
C LEU A 51 -2.93 -9.48 -11.41
N LEU A 52 -1.93 -9.58 -12.29
CA LEU A 52 -2.09 -9.26 -13.71
C LEU A 52 -2.98 -10.28 -14.44
N VAL A 53 -2.82 -11.57 -14.14
CA VAL A 53 -3.68 -12.63 -14.69
C VAL A 53 -5.10 -12.49 -14.19
N ALA A 54 -5.30 -12.20 -12.89
CA ALA A 54 -6.62 -11.98 -12.33
C ALA A 54 -7.33 -10.78 -12.98
N HIS A 55 -6.61 -9.67 -13.20
CA HIS A 55 -7.12 -8.52 -13.93
C HIS A 55 -7.47 -8.88 -15.38
N GLY A 56 -6.55 -9.52 -16.12
CA GLY A 56 -6.77 -9.89 -17.52
C GLY A 56 -7.90 -10.90 -17.74
N LYS A 57 -8.18 -11.76 -16.75
CA LYS A 57 -9.28 -12.73 -16.77
C LYS A 57 -10.60 -12.18 -16.18
N GLY A 58 -10.63 -10.92 -15.74
CA GLY A 58 -11.80 -10.32 -15.13
C GLY A 58 -12.21 -10.96 -13.79
N LEU A 59 -11.28 -11.61 -13.09
CA LEU A 59 -11.58 -12.32 -11.83
C LEU A 59 -11.96 -11.36 -10.70
N PHE A 60 -11.45 -10.12 -10.74
CA PHE A 60 -11.84 -9.08 -9.78
C PHE A 60 -13.31 -8.68 -9.96
N GLN A 61 -13.73 -8.44 -11.20
CA GLN A 61 -15.11 -8.07 -11.54
C GLN A 61 -16.09 -9.20 -11.18
N GLN A 62 -15.71 -10.46 -11.42
CA GLN A 62 -16.49 -11.64 -10.99
C GLN A 62 -16.69 -11.74 -9.47
N ARG A 63 -15.90 -11.00 -8.69
CA ARG A 63 -16.00 -10.90 -7.22
C ARG A 63 -16.58 -9.57 -6.76
N GLY A 64 -17.11 -8.76 -7.69
CA GLY A 64 -17.65 -7.43 -7.40
C GLY A 64 -16.58 -6.38 -7.07
N VAL A 65 -15.32 -6.64 -7.41
CA VAL A 65 -14.21 -5.70 -7.22
C VAL A 65 -13.96 -4.98 -8.53
N GLU A 66 -14.28 -3.70 -8.59
CA GLU A 66 -13.88 -2.84 -9.71
C GLU A 66 -12.39 -2.57 -9.65
N THR A 67 -11.70 -2.65 -10.79
CA THR A 67 -10.26 -2.38 -10.90
C THR A 67 -9.98 -1.48 -12.07
N VAL A 68 -9.02 -0.57 -11.91
CA VAL A 68 -8.44 0.16 -13.05
C VAL A 68 -7.31 -0.64 -13.69
N LYS A 69 -6.91 -0.24 -14.91
CA LYS A 69 -5.76 -0.83 -15.60
C LYS A 69 -4.50 -0.78 -14.71
N PRO A 70 -3.79 -1.91 -14.51
CA PRO A 70 -2.57 -1.93 -13.71
C PRO A 70 -1.47 -1.02 -14.29
N VAL A 71 -0.75 -0.35 -13.40
CA VAL A 71 0.32 0.60 -13.74
C VAL A 71 1.68 -0.03 -13.46
N LEU A 72 2.55 -0.04 -14.48
CA LEU A 72 3.92 -0.55 -14.37
C LEU A 72 4.84 0.50 -13.73
N PHE A 73 5.56 0.09 -12.70
CA PHE A 73 6.65 0.83 -12.10
C PHE A 73 7.99 0.15 -12.41
N ARG A 74 9.07 0.93 -12.45
CA ARG A 74 10.44 0.42 -12.70
C ARG A 74 11.35 0.50 -11.47
N SER A 75 10.85 1.00 -10.35
CA SER A 75 11.59 1.08 -9.10
C SER A 75 10.67 0.89 -7.90
N TRP A 76 11.22 0.29 -6.84
CA TRP A 76 10.52 0.19 -5.55
C TRP A 76 10.19 1.56 -4.96
N ALA A 77 11.08 2.54 -5.12
CA ALA A 77 10.87 3.89 -4.61
C ALA A 77 9.63 4.55 -5.24
N SER A 78 9.51 4.51 -6.57
CA SER A 78 8.38 5.09 -7.29
C SER A 78 7.05 4.39 -6.96
N LEU A 79 7.08 3.08 -6.74
CA LEU A 79 5.90 2.32 -6.31
C LEU A 79 5.43 2.78 -4.92
N VAL A 80 6.35 2.93 -3.97
CA VAL A 80 6.04 3.41 -2.62
C VAL A 80 5.58 4.85 -2.64
N GLU A 81 6.21 5.72 -3.43
CA GLU A 81 5.82 7.12 -3.58
C GLU A 81 4.38 7.24 -4.09
N ALA A 82 4.02 6.49 -5.14
CA ALA A 82 2.65 6.43 -5.66
C ALA A 82 1.65 5.88 -4.63
N PHE A 83 2.07 4.93 -3.79
CA PHE A 83 1.24 4.40 -2.72
C PHE A 83 0.96 5.45 -1.64
N LEU A 84 1.96 6.27 -1.30
CA LEU A 84 1.85 7.32 -0.29
C LEU A 84 1.17 8.60 -0.80
N SER A 85 1.37 8.98 -2.06
CA SER A 85 0.73 10.16 -2.67
C SER A 85 -0.76 9.94 -2.89
N GLY A 86 -1.15 8.68 -3.04
CA GLY A 86 -2.44 8.32 -3.58
C GLY A 86 -2.63 8.81 -5.01
#